data_AF-A0A482XAL2-F1
#
_entry.id   AF-A0A482XAL2-F1
#
_cell.length_a   1.000
_cell.length_b   1.000
_cell.length_c   1.000
_cell.angle_alpha   90.00
_cell.angle_beta   90.00
_cell.angle_gamma   90.00
#
_symmetry.space_group_name_H-M   'P 1'
#
loop_
_entity.id
_entity.type
_entity.pdbx_description
1 polymer ?
#
loop_
_entity_poly.entity_id
_entity_poly.type
_entity_poly.pdbx_seq_one_letter_code
_entity_poly.pdbx_strand_id
1 'polypeptide(L)'
;MDGCVAFIGVAIYFMSRPSEEVKLEEKLVFAAYFAGAIVCLGLSFAFHTVHCHSENVCKIFSKLDYCGIALLITGSFVPWLYYGFYCHFQSKVIYLSAVITLGISAMVVSLWDRFAEPSLRPLRAGAFSCYWVAQKEWMDLSRIVSVD
;
A
#
# COMPACT_ATOMS: atom_id res chain seq x y z
N MET A 1 -7.90 -14.28 9.68
CA MET A 1 -8.11 -15.00 8.39
C MET A 1 -9.27 -14.42 7.61
N ASP A 2 -10.39 -14.10 8.25
CA ASP A 2 -11.62 -13.64 7.58
C ASP A 2 -11.41 -12.41 6.68
N GLY A 3 -10.57 -11.46 7.10
CA GLY A 3 -10.18 -10.31 6.27
C GLY A 3 -9.46 -10.69 4.97
N CYS A 4 -8.48 -11.60 5.01
CA CYS A 4 -7.79 -12.06 3.80
C CYS A 4 -8.76 -12.72 2.82
N VAL A 5 -9.65 -13.58 3.34
CA VAL A 5 -10.62 -14.32 2.52
C VAL A 5 -11.62 -13.35 1.88
N ALA A 6 -12.09 -12.35 2.63
CA ALA A 6 -12.96 -11.30 2.09
C ALA A 6 -12.28 -10.50 0.98
N PHE A 7 -11.04 -10.04 1.18
CA PHE A 7 -10.30 -9.28 0.17
C PHE A 7 -9.97 -10.12 -1.08
N ILE A 8 -9.67 -11.41 -0.93
CA ILE A 8 -9.49 -12.33 -2.06
C ILE A 8 -10.80 -12.50 -2.83
N GLY A 9 -11.93 -12.71 -2.14
CA GLY A 9 -13.24 -12.85 -2.76
C GLY A 9 -13.65 -11.61 -3.55
N VAL A 10 -13.43 -10.41 -2.99
CA VAL A 10 -13.69 -9.14 -3.67
C VAL A 10 -12.74 -8.95 -4.87
N ALA A 11 -11.46 -9.29 -4.74
CA ALA A 11 -10.50 -9.21 -5.83
C ALA A 11 -10.90 -10.11 -7.01
N ILE A 12 -11.27 -11.36 -6.73
CA ILE A 12 -11.74 -12.31 -7.75
C ILE A 12 -13.01 -11.77 -8.41
N TYR A 13 -14.00 -11.33 -7.62
CA TYR A 13 -15.23 -10.74 -8.15
C TYR A 13 -14.96 -9.56 -9.09
N PHE A 14 -14.06 -8.65 -8.71
CA PHE A 14 -13.70 -7.49 -9.50
C PHE A 14 -12.96 -7.86 -10.79
N MET A 15 -12.04 -8.85 -10.73
CA MET A 15 -11.30 -9.32 -11.89
C MET A 15 -12.16 -10.13 -12.87
N SER A 16 -13.20 -10.83 -12.39
CA SER A 16 -14.15 -11.57 -13.21
C SER A 16 -15.09 -10.67 -14.03
N ARG A 17 -15.14 -9.35 -13.77
CA ARG A 17 -15.95 -8.43 -14.59
C ARG A 17 -15.40 -8.35 -16.03
N PRO A 18 -16.26 -8.40 -17.06
CA PRO A 18 -15.81 -8.35 -18.45
C PRO A 18 -15.11 -7.02 -18.77
N SER A 19 -14.10 -7.06 -19.65
CA SER A 19 -13.28 -5.89 -19.99
C SER A 19 -14.04 -4.81 -20.78
N GLU A 20 -15.24 -5.12 -21.25
CA GLU A 20 -16.21 -4.17 -21.84
C GLU A 20 -16.72 -3.16 -20.79
N GLU A 21 -16.77 -3.54 -19.52
CA GLU A 21 -17.22 -2.67 -18.42
C GLU A 21 -16.05 -2.00 -17.68
N VAL A 22 -14.91 -2.70 -17.56
CA VAL A 22 -13.74 -2.24 -16.80
C VAL A 22 -12.47 -2.42 -17.62
N LYS A 23 -11.78 -1.31 -17.91
CA LYS A 23 -10.55 -1.35 -18.71
C LYS A 23 -9.46 -2.15 -18.00
N LEU A 24 -8.54 -2.75 -18.76
CA LEU A 24 -7.43 -3.52 -18.19
C LEU A 24 -6.58 -2.68 -17.22
N GLU A 25 -6.39 -1.39 -17.52
CA GLU A 25 -5.67 -0.47 -16.64
C GLU A 25 -6.33 -0.34 -15.26
N GLU A 26 -7.65 -0.20 -15.21
CA GLU A 26 -8.41 -0.11 -13.96
C GLU A 26 -8.29 -1.43 -13.17
N LYS A 27 -8.37 -2.56 -13.86
CA LYS A 27 -8.15 -3.88 -13.24
C LYS A 27 -6.76 -4.00 -12.63
N LEU A 28 -5.71 -3.53 -13.32
CA LEU A 28 -4.34 -3.57 -12.81
C LEU A 28 -4.16 -2.68 -11.58
N VAL A 29 -4.74 -1.48 -11.61
CA VAL A 29 -4.67 -0.52 -10.52
C VAL A 29 -5.37 -1.05 -9.27
N PHE A 30 -6.57 -1.61 -9.40
CA PHE A 30 -7.26 -2.25 -8.28
C PHE A 30 -6.58 -3.56 -7.85
N ALA A 31 -6.05 -4.35 -8.78
CA ALA A 31 -5.31 -5.57 -8.45
C ALA A 31 -4.06 -5.26 -7.60
N ALA A 32 -3.36 -4.17 -7.87
CA ALA A 32 -2.23 -3.73 -7.03
C ALA A 32 -2.68 -3.39 -5.60
N TYR A 33 -3.82 -2.70 -5.44
CA TYR A 33 -4.42 -2.44 -4.12
C TYR A 33 -4.80 -3.73 -3.39
N PHE A 34 -5.52 -4.64 -4.07
CA PHE A 34 -5.94 -5.91 -3.50
C PHE A 34 -4.76 -6.81 -3.13
N ALA A 35 -3.75 -6.91 -4.00
CA ALA A 35 -2.53 -7.65 -3.72
C ALA A 35 -1.85 -7.11 -2.45
N GLY A 36 -1.78 -5.79 -2.29
CA GLY A 36 -1.22 -5.21 -1.08
C GLY A 36 -2.03 -5.47 0.18
N ALA A 37 -3.35 -5.41 0.11
CA ALA A 37 -4.23 -5.77 1.23
C ALA A 37 -4.09 -7.25 1.63
N ILE A 38 -4.04 -8.15 0.66
CA ILE A 38 -3.88 -9.60 0.89
C ILE A 38 -2.53 -9.90 1.52
N VAL A 39 -1.45 -9.30 1.01
CA VAL A 39 -0.10 -9.44 1.56
C VAL A 39 -0.04 -8.88 2.98
N CYS A 40 -0.57 -7.68 3.22
CA CYS A 40 -0.61 -7.06 4.55
C CYS A 40 -1.34 -7.94 5.57
N LEU A 41 -2.57 -8.38 5.26
CA LEU A 41 -3.38 -9.18 6.17
C LEU A 41 -2.83 -10.61 6.34
N GLY A 42 -2.26 -11.18 5.27
CA GLY A 42 -1.64 -12.51 5.28
C GLY A 42 -0.38 -12.54 6.14
N LEU A 43 0.46 -11.52 6.06
CA LEU A 43 1.65 -11.37 6.90
C LEU A 43 1.29 -11.14 8.37
N SER A 44 0.27 -10.34 8.64
CA SER A 44 -0.27 -10.14 10.00
C SER A 44 -0.78 -11.46 10.60
N PHE A 45 -1.53 -12.25 9.83
CA PHE A 45 -1.99 -13.57 10.27
C PHE A 45 -0.84 -14.56 10.51
N ALA A 46 0.12 -14.60 9.59
CA ALA A 46 1.29 -15.46 9.72
C ALA A 46 2.10 -15.09 10.97
N PHE A 47 2.35 -13.79 11.21
CA PHE A 47 3.03 -13.29 12.42
C PHE A 47 2.39 -13.82 13.71
N HIS A 48 1.06 -13.67 13.86
CA HIS A 48 0.35 -14.18 15.04
C HIS A 48 0.41 -15.71 15.17
N THR A 49 0.48 -16.44 14.05
CA THR A 49 0.53 -17.91 14.04
C THR A 49 1.92 -18.44 14.39
N VAL A 50 3.00 -17.80 13.90
CA VAL A 50 4.39 -18.24 14.13
C VAL A 50 5.06 -17.56 15.31
N HIS A 51 4.36 -16.67 16.02
CA HIS A 51 4.87 -15.90 17.16
C HIS A 51 5.53 -16.79 18.23
N CYS A 52 5.03 -18.02 18.41
CA CYS A 52 5.52 -18.96 19.43
C CYS A 52 6.72 -19.82 19.00
N HIS A 53 7.15 -19.77 17.73
CA HIS A 53 8.13 -20.72 17.20
C HIS A 53 9.59 -20.31 17.42
N SER A 54 9.94 -19.03 17.26
CA SER A 54 11.32 -18.53 17.46
C SER A 54 11.38 -17.00 17.47
N GLU A 55 12.24 -16.43 18.29
CA GLU A 55 12.46 -14.97 18.38
C GLU A 55 12.94 -14.37 17.05
N ASN A 56 13.73 -15.12 16.26
CA ASN A 56 14.21 -14.69 14.94
C ASN A 56 13.07 -14.63 13.92
N VAL A 57 12.17 -15.61 13.95
CA VAL A 57 11.00 -15.67 13.07
C VAL A 57 10.04 -14.53 13.42
N CYS A 58 9.79 -14.30 14.71
CA CYS A 58 8.98 -13.19 15.19
C CYS A 58 9.52 -11.82 14.73
N LYS A 59 10.84 -11.60 14.78
CA LYS A 59 11.49 -10.37 14.29
C LYS A 59 11.35 -10.19 12.77
N ILE A 60 11.49 -11.26 11.98
CA ILE A 60 11.33 -11.20 10.51
C ILE A 60 9.88 -10.89 10.14
N PHE A 61 8.91 -11.60 10.72
CA PHE A 61 7.50 -11.39 10.42
C PHE A 61 6.99 -10.02 10.90
N SER A 62 7.52 -9.48 12.00
CA SER A 62 7.23 -8.09 12.41
C SER A 62 7.64 -7.08 11.34
N LYS A 63 8.81 -7.25 10.72
CA LYS A 63 9.29 -6.37 9.64
C LYS A 63 8.42 -6.48 8.40
N LEU A 64 8.03 -7.71 8.05
CA LEU A 64 7.15 -7.97 6.93
C LEU A 64 5.76 -7.36 7.13
N ASP A 65 5.22 -7.37 8.35
CA ASP A 65 3.95 -6.71 8.68
C ASP A 65 4.02 -5.19 8.42
N TYR A 66 5.12 -4.53 8.81
CA TYR A 66 5.34 -3.11 8.50
C TYR A 66 5.48 -2.83 7.00
N CYS A 67 6.16 -3.72 6.29
CA CYS A 67 6.24 -3.66 4.83
C CYS A 67 4.84 -3.78 4.20
N GLY A 68 3.99 -4.67 4.74
CA GLY A 68 2.60 -4.83 4.35
C GLY A 68 1.78 -3.56 4.52
N ILE A 69 1.92 -2.87 5.67
CA ILE A 69 1.24 -1.59 5.92
C ILE A 69 1.69 -0.51 4.93
N ALA A 70 3.00 -0.37 4.70
CA ALA A 70 3.54 0.60 3.74
C ALA A 70 3.04 0.33 2.31
N LEU A 71 2.96 -0.94 1.92
CA LEU A 71 2.49 -1.38 0.62
C LEU A 71 0.96 -1.16 0.48
N LEU A 72 0.18 -1.41 1.53
CA LEU A 72 -1.26 -1.10 1.56
C LEU A 72 -1.54 0.40 1.44
N ILE A 73 -0.79 1.24 2.16
CA ILE A 73 -0.89 2.71 2.04
C ILE A 73 -0.59 3.12 0.60
N THR A 74 0.57 2.74 0.06
CA THR A 74 0.97 3.06 -1.31
C THR A 74 -0.05 2.58 -2.33
N GLY A 75 -0.50 1.33 -2.20
CA GLY A 75 -1.49 0.70 -3.09
C GLY A 75 -2.85 1.40 -3.07
N SER A 76 -3.26 1.99 -1.95
CA SER A 76 -4.53 2.74 -1.84
C SER A 76 -4.50 4.07 -2.60
N PHE A 77 -3.33 4.70 -2.75
CA PHE A 77 -3.16 5.94 -3.51
C PHE A 77 -3.17 5.72 -5.03
N VAL A 78 -2.81 4.53 -5.52
CA VAL A 78 -2.78 4.19 -6.96
C VAL A 78 -4.15 4.38 -7.64
N PRO A 79 -5.27 3.77 -7.19
CA PRO A 79 -6.59 4.03 -7.75
C PRO A 79 -7.03 5.47 -7.57
N TRP A 80 -6.69 6.08 -6.44
CA TRP A 80 -7.10 7.46 -6.16
C TRP A 80 -6.46 8.47 -7.13
N LEU A 81 -5.19 8.30 -7.46
CA LEU A 81 -4.49 9.10 -8.48
C LEU A 81 -4.97 8.77 -9.89
N TYR A 82 -5.22 7.49 -10.19
CA TYR A 82 -5.71 7.06 -11.50
C TYR A 82 -7.02 7.77 -11.87
N TYR A 83 -7.97 7.85 -10.93
CA TYR A 83 -9.23 8.58 -11.12
C TYR A 83 -9.09 10.08 -10.92
N GLY A 84 -8.20 10.55 -10.03
CA GLY A 84 -7.97 11.97 -9.79
C GLY A 84 -7.41 12.72 -11.00
N PHE A 85 -6.54 12.07 -11.79
CA PHE A 85 -5.96 12.62 -13.02
C PHE A 85 -6.43 11.85 -14.26
N TYR A 86 -7.70 11.43 -14.29
CA TYR A 86 -8.21 10.57 -15.37
C TYR A 86 -7.96 11.19 -16.75
N CYS A 87 -8.19 12.50 -16.89
CA CYS A 87 -8.07 13.27 -18.13
C CYS A 87 -6.64 13.71 -18.50
N HIS A 88 -5.68 13.66 -17.56
CA HIS A 88 -4.32 14.20 -17.76
C HIS A 88 -3.27 13.08 -17.67
N PHE A 89 -2.93 12.47 -18.81
CA PHE A 89 -2.04 11.30 -18.88
C PHE A 89 -0.61 11.58 -18.37
N GLN A 90 -0.01 12.72 -18.75
CA GLN A 90 1.34 13.09 -18.31
C GLN A 90 1.43 13.24 -16.79
N SER A 91 0.52 14.03 -16.21
CA SER A 91 0.42 14.20 -14.75
C SER A 91 0.19 12.86 -14.06
N LYS A 92 -0.73 12.03 -14.59
CA LYS A 92 -1.03 10.69 -14.04
C LYS A 92 0.24 9.85 -13.91
N VAL A 93 1.06 9.73 -14.96
CA VAL A 93 2.28 8.89 -14.94
C VAL A 93 3.33 9.45 -13.98
N ILE A 94 3.54 10.77 -13.96
CA ILE A 94 4.51 11.43 -13.08
C ILE A 94 4.12 11.19 -11.61
N TYR A 95 2.88 11.45 -11.24
CA TYR A 95 2.41 11.26 -9.86
C TYR A 95 2.39 9.79 -9.45
N LEU A 96 1.98 8.88 -10.35
CA LEU A 96 1.97 7.44 -10.05
C LEU A 96 3.39 6.90 -9.80
N SER A 97 4.36 7.29 -10.63
CA SER A 97 5.75 6.87 -10.47
C SER A 97 6.36 7.42 -9.18
N ALA A 98 6.10 8.69 -8.84
CA ALA A 98 6.53 9.29 -7.58
C ALA A 98 5.99 8.55 -6.35
N VAL A 99 4.69 8.21 -6.35
CA VAL A 99 4.08 7.43 -5.25
C VAL A 99 4.70 6.05 -5.12
N ILE A 100 4.96 5.36 -6.23
CA ILE A 100 5.62 4.05 -6.22
C ILE A 100 7.05 4.16 -5.66
N THR A 101 7.84 5.14 -6.11
CA THR A 101 9.20 5.35 -5.61
C THR A 101 9.22 5.64 -4.11
N LEU A 102 8.30 6.50 -3.65
CA LEU A 102 8.13 6.81 -2.24
C LEU A 102 7.65 5.60 -1.42
N GLY A 103 6.81 4.75 -2.00
CA GLY A 103 6.36 3.52 -1.35
C GLY A 103 7.50 2.52 -1.17
N ILE A 104 8.33 2.35 -2.21
CA ILE A 104 9.52 1.50 -2.15
C ILE A 104 10.50 2.02 -1.11
N SER A 105 10.75 3.33 -1.05
CA SER A 105 11.64 3.89 -0.03
C SER A 105 11.10 3.67 1.38
N ALA A 106 9.79 3.83 1.59
CA ALA A 106 9.14 3.52 2.87
C ALA A 106 9.27 2.03 3.24
N MET A 107 9.15 1.11 2.27
CA MET A 107 9.36 -0.33 2.48
C MET A 107 10.82 -0.63 2.86
N VAL A 108 11.79 -0.04 2.16
CA VAL A 108 13.23 -0.21 2.45
C VAL A 108 13.57 0.31 3.86
N VAL A 109 13.04 1.47 4.24
CA VAL A 109 13.19 2.01 5.60
C VAL A 109 12.55 1.08 6.63
N SER A 110 11.42 0.46 6.31
CA SER A 110 10.73 -0.49 7.19
C SER A 110 11.48 -1.83 7.37
N LEU A 111 12.28 -2.22 6.38
CA LEU A 111 13.16 -3.40 6.42
C LEU A 111 14.46 -3.14 7.18
N TRP A 112 14.81 -1.88 7.46
CA TRP A 112 16.06 -1.52 8.10
C TRP A 112 16.10 -1.92 9.58
N ASP A 113 17.04 -2.79 9.95
CA ASP A 113 17.15 -3.43 11.28
C ASP A 113 17.15 -2.45 12.47
N ARG A 114 17.79 -1.29 12.32
CA ARG A 114 17.85 -0.24 13.36
C ARG A 114 16.49 0.42 13.65
N PHE A 115 15.52 0.32 12.74
CA PHE A 115 14.16 0.85 12.89
C PHE A 115 13.17 -0.19 13.44
N ALA A 116 13.60 -1.44 13.60
CA ALA A 116 12.79 -2.52 14.19
C ALA A 116 12.81 -2.52 15.73
N GLU A 117 13.58 -1.63 16.36
CA GLU A 117 13.68 -1.48 17.82
C GLU A 117 12.30 -1.15 18.44
N PRO A 118 11.87 -1.83 19.52
CA PRO A 118 10.56 -1.62 20.15
C PRO A 118 10.31 -0.18 20.66
N SER A 119 11.38 0.57 20.96
CA SER A 119 11.31 1.95 21.45
C SER A 119 10.87 2.97 20.39
N LEU A 120 11.03 2.64 19.10
CA LEU A 120 10.70 3.52 17.97
C LEU A 120 9.26 3.33 17.44
N ARG A 121 8.45 2.48 18.09
CA ARG A 121 7.05 2.22 17.71
C ARG A 121 6.21 3.48 17.48
N PRO A 122 6.17 4.48 18.38
CA PRO A 122 5.40 5.70 18.16
C PRO A 122 6.00 6.59 17.06
N LEU A 123 7.34 6.66 16.95
CA LEU A 123 8.01 7.42 15.90
C LEU A 123 7.66 6.86 14.51
N ARG A 124 7.60 5.53 14.39
CA ARG A 124 7.25 4.85 13.14
C ARG A 124 5.77 4.99 12.77
N ALA A 125 4.86 4.88 13.75
CA ALA A 125 3.44 5.17 13.53
C ALA A 125 3.24 6.63 13.07
N GLY A 126 3.98 7.56 13.69
CA GLY A 126 4.07 8.96 13.24
C GLY A 126 4.61 9.09 11.83
N ALA A 127 5.70 8.39 11.49
CA ALA A 127 6.30 8.42 10.16
C ALA A 127 5.33 7.93 9.06
N PHE A 128 4.61 6.83 9.29
CA PHE A 128 3.60 6.35 8.35
C PHE A 128 2.37 7.27 8.27
N SER A 129 1.96 7.86 9.39
CA SER A 129 0.86 8.83 9.41
C SER A 129 1.25 10.10 8.66
N CYS A 130 2.45 10.63 8.90
CA CYS A 130 3.01 11.77 8.17
C CYS A 130 3.19 11.44 6.69
N TYR A 131 3.65 10.24 6.37
CA TYR A 131 3.76 9.79 4.99
C TYR A 131 2.41 9.82 4.27
N TRP A 132 1.36 9.29 4.91
CA TRP A 132 0.00 9.32 4.37
C TRP A 132 -0.54 10.75 4.23
N VAL A 133 -0.38 11.59 5.27
CA VAL A 133 -0.84 12.99 5.24
C VAL A 133 -0.10 13.78 4.16
N ALA A 134 1.22 13.62 4.06
CA ALA A 134 2.04 14.29 3.05
C ALA A 134 1.63 13.87 1.63
N GLN A 135 1.36 12.59 1.38
CA GLN A 135 0.86 12.14 0.09
C GLN A 135 -0.51 12.71 -0.24
N LYS A 136 -1.41 12.79 0.76
CA LYS A 136 -2.73 13.39 0.59
C LYS A 136 -2.63 14.88 0.26
N GLU A 137 -1.90 15.64 1.07
CA GLU A 137 -1.75 17.08 0.90
C GLU A 137 -1.01 17.42 -0.40
N TRP A 138 0.04 16.66 -0.74
CA TRP A 138 0.74 16.82 -2.00
C TRP A 138 -0.17 16.59 -3.20
N MET A 139 -1.06 15.59 -3.13
CA MET A 139 -2.04 15.35 -4.18
C MET A 139 -3.10 16.47 -4.25
N ASP A 140 -3.59 16.97 -3.11
CA ASP A 140 -4.55 18.08 -3.07
C ASP A 140 -3.95 19.35 -3.70
N LEU A 141 -2.69 19.68 -3.38
CA LEU A 141 -1.92 20.75 -4.02
C LEU A 141 -1.73 20.52 -5.53
N SER A 142 -1.41 19.28 -5.90
CA SER A 142 -1.20 18.90 -7.30
C SER A 142 -2.47 19.07 -8.14
N ARG A 143 -3.65 18.80 -7.58
CA ARG A 143 -4.93 19.04 -8.26
C ARG A 143 -5.19 20.53 -8.48
N ILE A 144 -4.87 21.38 -7.51
CA ILE A 144 -5.03 22.83 -7.64
C ILE A 144 -4.17 23.34 -8.81
N VAL A 145 -2.88 23.01 -8.83
CA VAL A 145 -1.94 23.44 -9.88
C VAL A 145 -2.26 22.86 -11.25
N SER A 146 -2.93 21.70 -11.32
CA SER A 146 -3.28 21.07 -12.61
C SER A 146 -4.56 21.62 -13.25
N VAL A 147 -5.33 22.44 -12.53
CA VAL A 147 -6.57 23.07 -13.00
C VAL A 147 -6.31 24.50 -13.54
N ASP A 148 -5.16 25.09 -13.19
CA ASP A 148 -4.66 26.37 -13.70
C ASP A 148 -3.81 26.19 -14.98
#